data_AF-A0A2M8Y0R0-F1
#
_entry.id   AF-A0A2M8Y0R0-F1
#
_cell.length_a   1.000
_cell.length_b   1.000
_cell.length_c   1.000
_cell.angle_alpha   90.00
_cell.angle_beta   90.00
_cell.angle_gamma   90.00
#
_symmetry.space_group_name_H-M   'P 1'
#
loop_
_entity.id
_entity.type
_entity.pdbx_description
1 polymer ?
#
loop_
_entity_poly.entity_id
_entity_poly.type
_entity_poly.pdbx_seq_one_letter_code
_entity_poly.pdbx_strand_id
1 'polypeptide(L)' 'MINQTKALKLVHIYLTICDRFKKDLKYTCERFSNNDKPDLTDEEIMTIYLFAIEEEQRFTVKQIHKFAGTLS' A
#
# COMPACT_ATOMS: atom_id res chain seq x y z
N MET A 1 4.30 3.52 17.10
CA MET A 1 4.89 4.80 16.66
C MET A 1 5.96 4.50 15.64
N ILE A 2 5.87 5.04 14.42
CA ILE A 2 6.85 4.81 13.36
C ILE A 2 8.13 5.57 13.70
N ASN A 3 9.29 4.92 13.64
CA ASN A 3 10.56 5.63 13.79
C ASN A 3 10.95 6.30 12.45
N GLN A 4 11.91 7.22 12.49
CA GLN A 4 12.32 7.99 11.31
C GLN A 4 12.78 7.10 10.15
N THR A 5 13.52 6.03 10.44
CA THR A 5 13.99 5.07 9.42
C THR A 5 12.82 4.38 8.71
N LYS A 6 11.83 3.91 9.46
CA LYS A 6 10.61 3.31 8.91
C LYS A 6 9.80 4.30 8.10
N ALA A 7 9.69 5.55 8.55
CA ALA A 7 8.99 6.61 7.82
C ALA A 7 9.66 6.90 6.46
N LEU A 8 10.99 6.97 6.43
CA LEU A 8 11.74 7.16 5.18
C LEU A 8 11.54 5.99 4.20
N LYS A 9 11.53 4.74 4.69
CA LYS A 9 11.23 3.57 3.86
C LYS A 9 9.81 3.61 3.30
N LEU A 10 8.82 3.98 4.11
CA LEU A 10 7.44 4.13 3.67
C LEU A 10 7.32 5.17 2.54
N VAL A 11 7.92 6.35 2.72
CA VAL A 11 7.95 7.40 1.70
C VAL A 11 8.65 6.92 0.42
N HIS A 12 9.77 6.23 0.55
CA HIS A 12 10.50 5.71 -0.60
C HIS A 12 9.68 4.69 -1.42
N ILE A 13 9.00 3.76 -0.74
CA ILE A 13 8.11 2.79 -1.37
C ILE A 13 6.97 3.51 -2.09
N TYR A 14 6.30 4.45 -1.42
CA TYR A 14 5.20 5.22 -2.00
C TYR A 14 5.63 5.96 -3.28
N LEU A 15 6.72 6.72 -3.23
CA LEU A 15 7.22 7.46 -4.41
C LEU A 15 7.58 6.53 -5.58
N THR A 16 8.17 5.37 -5.27
CA THR A 16 8.51 4.35 -6.27
C THR A 16 7.25 3.80 -6.95
N ILE A 17 6.20 3.53 -6.17
CA ILE A 17 4.92 3.05 -6.69
C ILE A 17 4.25 4.13 -7.52
N CYS A 18 4.24 5.39 -7.09
CA CYS A 18 3.69 6.48 -7.89
C CYS A 18 4.37 6.63 -9.26
N ASP A 19 5.70 6.49 -9.32
CA ASP A 19 6.45 6.54 -10.58
C ASP A 19 6.05 5.37 -11.49
N ARG A 20 6.01 4.15 -10.95
CA ARG A 20 5.58 2.95 -11.68
C ARG A 20 4.13 3.04 -12.13
N PHE A 21 3.23 3.48 -11.25
CA PHE A 21 1.81 3.62 -11.56
C PHE A 21 1.58 4.58 -12.72
N LYS A 22 2.26 5.74 -12.72
CA LYS A 22 2.19 6.70 -13.82
C LYS A 22 2.71 6.13 -15.14
N LYS A 23 3.76 5.32 -15.08
CA LYS A 23 4.45 4.75 -16.24
C LYS A 23 3.67 3.58 -16.86
N ASP A 24 3.29 2.59 -16.07
CA ASP A 24 2.73 1.32 -16.57
C ASP A 24 1.61 0.72 -15.73
N LEU A 25 1.68 0.72 -14.38
CA LEU A 25 0.72 -0.06 -13.58
C LEU A 25 -0.74 0.40 -13.75
N LYS A 26 -1.00 1.69 -13.94
CA LYS A 26 -2.36 2.23 -14.14
C LYS A 26 -3.13 1.58 -15.28
N TYR A 27 -2.44 1.00 -16.28
CA TYR A 27 -3.06 0.31 -17.41
C TYR A 27 -3.40 -1.15 -17.10
N THR A 28 -2.89 -1.67 -15.97
CA THR A 28 -3.10 -3.06 -15.51
C THR A 28 -3.97 -3.13 -14.26
N CYS A 29 -4.11 -2.02 -13.53
CA CYS A 29 -4.95 -1.90 -12.36
C CYS A 29 -6.39 -1.60 -12.78
N GLU A 30 -7.28 -2.60 -12.68
CA GLU A 30 -8.73 -2.40 -12.77
C GLU A 30 -9.39 -2.83 -11.46
N ARG A 31 -10.22 -1.96 -10.89
CA ARG A 31 -11.03 -2.28 -9.71
C ARG A 31 -12.34 -2.93 -10.15
N PHE A 32 -12.37 -4.25 -10.18
CA PHE A 32 -13.56 -5.03 -10.55
C PHE A 32 -14.66 -5.09 -9.48
N SER A 33 -14.59 -4.31 -8.40
CA SER A 33 -15.53 -4.42 -7.27
C SER A 33 -16.59 -3.32 -7.28
N ASN A 34 -17.80 -3.62 -6.78
CA ASN A 34 -18.88 -2.65 -6.57
C ASN A 34 -18.52 -1.49 -5.60
N ASN A 35 -17.35 -1.55 -4.96
CA ASN A 35 -16.77 -0.46 -4.17
C ASN A 35 -15.77 0.34 -5.04
N ASP A 36 -16.30 1.02 -6.06
CA ASP A 36 -15.52 1.74 -7.08
C ASP A 36 -14.95 3.08 -6.58
N LYS A 37 -15.31 3.49 -5.36
CA LYS A 37 -14.84 4.72 -4.70
C LYS A 37 -14.33 4.45 -3.28
N PRO A 38 -13.19 3.77 -3.15
CA PRO A 38 -12.55 3.56 -1.86
C PRO A 38 -11.81 4.82 -1.38
N ASP A 39 -11.64 4.96 -0.07
CA ASP A 39 -10.91 6.08 0.54
C ASP A 39 -9.40 6.09 0.20
N LEU A 40 -8.85 4.94 -0.20
CA LEU A 40 -7.45 4.76 -0.56
C LEU A 40 -7.28 4.49 -2.05
N THR A 41 -6.33 5.22 -2.64
CA THR A 41 -5.85 5.05 -4.02
C THR A 41 -5.16 3.70 -4.22
N ASP A 42 -4.98 3.29 -5.48
CA ASP A 42 -4.25 2.05 -5.81
C ASP A 42 -2.80 2.11 -5.33
N GLU A 43 -2.15 3.27 -5.49
CA GLU A 43 -0.78 3.50 -5.05
C GLU A 43 -0.65 3.36 -3.53
N GLU A 44 -1.61 3.91 -2.76
CA GLU A 44 -1.64 3.78 -1.30
C GLU A 44 -1.85 2.34 -0.86
N ILE A 45 -2.75 1.60 -1.51
CA ILE A 45 -2.98 0.18 -1.21
C ILE A 45 -1.73 -0.65 -1.49
N MET A 46 -1.12 -0.49 -2.66
CA MET A 46 0.13 -1.17 -3.00
C MET A 46 1.24 -0.85 -1.99
N THR A 47 1.33 0.41 -1.56
CA THR A 47 2.30 0.86 -0.55
C THR A 47 2.08 0.15 0.77
N ILE A 48 0.84 0.07 1.25
CA ILE A 48 0.49 -0.61 2.50
C ILE A 48 0.91 -2.08 2.44
N TYR A 49 0.59 -2.78 1.36
CA TYR A 49 0.93 -4.20 1.21
C TYR A 49 2.44 -4.43 1.18
N LEU A 50 3.17 -3.67 0.36
CA LEU A 50 4.62 -3.81 0.24
C LEU A 50 5.34 -3.44 1.54
N PHE A 51 4.94 -2.34 2.19
CA PHE A 51 5.50 -1.95 3.47
C PHE A 51 5.21 -2.97 4.58
N ALA A 52 3.98 -3.51 4.63
CA ALA A 52 3.60 -4.49 5.63
C ALA A 52 4.39 -5.81 5.49
N ILE A 53 4.73 -6.21 4.26
CA ILE A 53 5.56 -7.39 3.99
C ILE A 53 7.02 -7.10 4.37
N GLU A 54 7.62 -6.05 3.80
CA GLU A 54 9.05 -5.78 3.92
C GLU A 54 9.45 -5.29 5.31
N GLU A 55 8.71 -4.35 5.90
CA GLU A 55 9.09 -3.69 7.15
C GLU A 55 8.41 -4.29 8.39
N GLU A 56 7.17 -4.79 8.24
CA GLU A 56 6.37 -5.31 9.36
C GLU A 56 6.24 -6.84 9.36
N GLN A 57 6.84 -7.51 8.37
CA GLN A 57 6.92 -8.99 8.26
C GLN A 57 5.53 -9.65 8.34
N ARG A 58 4.52 -9.01 7.72
CA ARG A 58 3.13 -9.49 7.61
C ARG A 58 2.92 -10.08 6.23
N PHE A 59 2.90 -11.40 6.14
CA PHE A 59 2.88 -12.10 4.85
C PHE A 59 1.50 -12.55 4.39
N THR A 60 0.52 -12.59 5.30
CA THR A 60 -0.85 -12.99 4.95
C THR A 60 -1.75 -11.77 4.81
N VAL A 61 -2.70 -11.83 3.89
CA VAL A 61 -3.73 -10.79 3.71
C VAL A 61 -4.40 -10.45 5.04
N LYS A 62 -4.78 -11.46 5.84
CA LYS A 62 -5.37 -11.25 7.17
C LYS A 62 -4.45 -10.46 8.12
N GLN A 63 -3.14 -10.73 8.11
CA GLN A 63 -2.19 -9.99 8.93
C GLN A 63 -2.02 -8.54 8.46
N ILE A 64 -1.99 -8.30 7.15
CA ILE A 64 -1.88 -6.96 6.56
C ILE A 64 -3.15 -6.15 6.86
N HIS A 65 -4.33 -6.73 6.65
CA HIS A 65 -5.61 -6.09 7.00
C HIS A 65 -5.70 -5.80 8.50
N LYS A 66 -5.22 -6.69 9.38
CA LYS A 66 -5.17 -6.41 10.83
C LYS A 66 -4.20 -5.28 11.17
N PHE A 67 -3.07 -5.19 10.45
CA PHE A 67 -2.09 -4.13 10.62
C PHE A 67 -2.65 -2.77 10.17
N ALA A 68 -3.27 -2.72 8.99
CA ALA A 68 -3.89 -1.50 8.44
C ALA A 68 -5.19 -1.12 9.18
N GLY A 69 -5.97 -2.12 9.59
CA GLY A 69 -7.29 -2.00 10.22
C GLY A 69 -7.28 -1.67 11.71
N THR A 70 -6.20 -1.04 12.21
CA THR A 70 -6.35 -0.17 13.42
C THR A 70 -6.91 1.21 13.05
N LEU A 71 -7.50 1.33 11.85
CA LEU A 71 -8.27 2.45 11.31
C LEU A 71 -9.64 1.96 10.76
N SER A 72 -10.35 1.12 11.51
CA SER A 72 -11.78 0.81 11.28
C SER A 72 -12.56 0.88 12.57
#